data_AF-A0A6G8CUI1-F1
#
_entry.id   AF-A0A6G8CUI1-F1
#
_cell.length_a   1.000
_cell.length_b   1.000
_cell.length_c   1.000
_cell.angle_alpha   90.00
_cell.angle_beta   90.00
_cell.angle_gamma   90.00
#
_symmetry.space_group_name_H-M   'P 1'
#
loop_
_entity.id
_entity.type
_entity.pdbx_description
1 polymer ?
#
loop_
_entity_poly.entity_id
_entity_poly.type
_entity_poly.pdbx_seq_one_letter_code
_entity_poly.pdbx_strand_id
1 'polypeptide(L)'
;MNTITWADLARLKKAAKAAKATLPDLTHMQRLNAIAAAEYGVRHFHELDKRYEAQVASHVDMDGGAHHCRFCSFTFDGRLPADIKAHSERHQLFEEAQATLGFVPMPYKEREQVKRTGYDWMRSPDPGTQRQGALAVLLSHFERSMERAVDGGRWHKHPYFVEYLAYALPGAGFVPESIRQRLAKEFGDKPGVILAGSTDWPSQAAAKVSRSASDAAASVRLRESVSQAAKTAAEGLIAA
;
A
#
# COMPACT_ATOMS: atom_id res chain seq x y z
N MET A 1 -21.13 7.84 9.68
CA MET A 1 -21.08 6.36 9.73
C MET A 1 -19.62 5.96 9.80
N ASN A 2 -19.23 5.08 10.72
CA ASN A 2 -17.86 4.57 10.78
C ASN A 2 -17.60 3.67 9.57
N THR A 3 -16.44 3.84 8.94
CA THR A 3 -15.92 2.96 7.89
C THR A 3 -15.74 1.55 8.48
N ILE A 4 -16.31 0.53 7.85
CA ILE A 4 -16.18 -0.88 8.24
C ILE A 4 -15.04 -1.47 7.41
N THR A 5 -14.05 -2.06 8.07
CA THR A 5 -12.93 -2.72 7.38
C THR A 5 -13.02 -4.23 7.51
N TRP A 6 -12.26 -4.95 6.70
CA TRP A 6 -12.07 -6.38 6.86
C TRP A 6 -11.51 -6.75 8.24
N ALA A 7 -10.60 -5.93 8.78
CA ALA A 7 -10.02 -6.13 10.10
C ALA A 7 -11.10 -6.12 11.20
N ASP A 8 -12.14 -5.30 11.04
CA ASP A 8 -13.29 -5.29 11.94
C ASP A 8 -14.07 -6.59 11.91
N LEU A 9 -14.39 -7.09 10.71
CA LEU A 9 -15.08 -8.38 10.56
C LEU A 9 -14.25 -9.54 11.12
N ALA A 10 -12.95 -9.56 10.86
CA ALA A 10 -12.02 -10.56 11.39
C ALA A 10 -11.91 -10.49 12.92
N ARG A 11 -11.82 -9.28 13.49
CA ARG A 11 -11.81 -9.07 14.95
C ARG A 11 -13.09 -9.57 15.60
N LEU A 12 -14.26 -9.29 15.01
CA LEU A 12 -15.56 -9.75 15.51
C LEU A 12 -15.65 -11.27 15.51
N LYS A 13 -15.21 -11.95 14.44
CA LYS A 13 -15.12 -13.41 14.39
C LYS A 13 -14.22 -13.96 15.50
N LYS A 14 -13.07 -13.33 15.75
CA LYS A 14 -12.16 -13.72 16.84
C LYS A 14 -12.79 -13.48 18.22
N ALA A 15 -13.46 -12.35 18.42
CA ALA A 15 -14.15 -12.02 19.67
C ALA A 15 -15.29 -13.00 19.95
N ALA A 16 -16.09 -13.37 18.96
CA ALA A 16 -17.16 -14.37 19.09
C ALA A 16 -16.63 -15.76 19.48
N LYS A 17 -15.43 -16.13 19.00
CA LYS A 17 -14.74 -17.35 19.42
C LYS A 17 -14.28 -17.27 20.88
N ALA A 18 -13.70 -16.13 21.30
CA ALA A 18 -13.25 -15.91 22.67
C ALA A 18 -14.41 -15.87 23.68
N ALA A 19 -15.54 -15.29 23.27
CA ALA A 19 -16.76 -15.20 24.08
C ALA A 19 -17.39 -16.56 24.39
N LYS A 20 -16.91 -17.68 23.83
CA LYS A 20 -17.33 -19.03 24.26
C LYS A 20 -17.07 -19.26 25.76
N ALA A 21 -16.02 -18.67 26.32
CA ALA A 21 -15.68 -18.83 27.73
C ALA A 21 -16.69 -18.12 28.66
N THR A 22 -17.27 -17.01 28.23
CA THR A 22 -18.19 -16.18 29.04
C THR A 22 -19.66 -16.39 28.69
N LEU A 23 -19.95 -16.84 27.47
CA LEU A 23 -21.30 -17.10 26.95
C LEU A 23 -21.35 -18.52 26.35
N PRO A 24 -21.18 -19.58 27.16
CA PRO A 24 -21.08 -20.96 26.66
C PRO A 24 -22.36 -21.45 26.01
N ASP A 25 -23.52 -21.00 26.50
CA ASP A 25 -24.86 -21.45 26.06
C ASP A 25 -25.26 -20.91 24.68
N LEU A 26 -24.54 -19.90 24.19
CA LEU A 26 -24.78 -19.35 22.85
C LEU A 26 -24.01 -20.15 21.79
N THR A 27 -24.62 -20.31 20.63
CA THR A 27 -23.90 -20.75 19.42
C THR A 27 -22.89 -19.69 18.99
N HIS A 28 -21.91 -20.07 18.16
CA HIS A 28 -20.95 -19.11 17.59
C HIS A 28 -21.66 -17.97 16.83
N MET A 29 -22.70 -18.28 16.06
CA MET A 29 -23.47 -17.29 15.31
C MET A 29 -24.23 -16.32 16.24
N GLN A 30 -24.83 -16.82 17.32
CA GLN A 30 -25.50 -15.96 18.31
C GLN A 30 -24.51 -15.02 19.01
N ARG A 31 -23.31 -15.52 19.38
CA ARG A 31 -22.23 -14.66 19.92
C ARG A 31 -21.82 -13.59 18.92
N LEU A 32 -21.66 -13.96 17.65
CA LEU A 32 -21.26 -13.03 16.60
C LEU A 32 -22.33 -11.96 16.35
N ASN A 33 -23.61 -12.32 16.34
CA ASN A 33 -24.73 -11.39 16.23
C ASN A 33 -24.80 -10.44 17.41
N ALA A 34 -24.63 -10.94 18.63
CA ALA A 34 -24.65 -10.11 19.85
C ALA A 34 -23.51 -9.07 19.84
N ILE A 35 -22.30 -9.47 19.48
CA ILE A 35 -21.14 -8.57 19.39
C ILE A 35 -21.33 -7.56 18.26
N ALA A 36 -21.78 -7.99 17.08
CA ALA A 36 -22.04 -7.07 15.96
C ALA A 36 -23.12 -6.03 16.30
N ALA A 37 -24.19 -6.44 16.98
CA ALA A 37 -25.24 -5.53 17.43
C ALA A 37 -24.71 -4.53 18.47
N ALA A 38 -23.92 -5.00 19.45
CA ALA A 38 -23.36 -4.15 20.49
C ALA A 38 -22.35 -3.11 19.95
N GLU A 39 -21.49 -3.49 19.00
CA GLU A 39 -20.41 -2.63 18.53
C GLU A 39 -20.77 -1.76 17.32
N TYR A 40 -21.69 -2.23 16.44
CA TYR A 40 -22.01 -1.56 15.18
C TYR A 40 -23.49 -1.18 15.03
N GLY A 41 -24.34 -1.51 16.00
CA GLY A 41 -25.78 -1.19 15.96
C GLY A 41 -26.52 -1.87 14.81
N VAL A 42 -26.04 -3.03 14.33
CA VAL A 42 -26.71 -3.85 13.30
C VAL A 42 -27.62 -4.91 13.94
N ARG A 43 -28.58 -5.45 13.19
CA ARG A 43 -29.46 -6.52 13.71
C ARG A 43 -28.74 -7.84 13.89
N HIS A 44 -27.78 -8.14 13.02
CA HIS A 44 -27.00 -9.38 13.01
C HIS A 44 -25.74 -9.22 12.18
N PHE A 45 -24.78 -10.14 12.33
CA PHE A 45 -23.49 -10.07 11.64
C PHE A 45 -23.63 -10.02 10.12
N HIS A 46 -24.59 -10.74 9.54
CA HIS A 46 -24.83 -10.69 8.08
C HIS A 46 -25.19 -9.28 7.57
N GLU A 47 -25.81 -8.44 8.39
CA GLU A 47 -26.11 -7.06 7.99
C GLU A 47 -24.82 -6.23 7.98
N LEU A 48 -23.92 -6.44 8.95
CA LEU A 48 -22.61 -5.81 8.97
C LEU A 48 -21.76 -6.21 7.77
N ASP A 49 -21.76 -7.51 7.44
CA ASP A 49 -21.10 -8.07 6.26
C ASP A 49 -21.62 -7.42 4.97
N LYS A 50 -22.94 -7.26 4.83
CA LYS A 50 -23.55 -6.55 3.69
C LYS A 50 -23.17 -5.07 3.62
N ARG A 51 -23.04 -4.39 4.76
CA ARG A 51 -22.56 -3.00 4.79
C ARG A 51 -21.09 -2.91 4.37
N TYR A 52 -20.25 -3.86 4.79
CA TYR A 52 -18.87 -3.97 4.33
C TYR A 52 -18.78 -4.23 2.81
N GLU A 53 -19.53 -5.20 2.28
CA GLU A 53 -19.58 -5.48 0.84
C GLU A 53 -20.01 -4.23 0.04
N ALA A 54 -21.02 -3.49 0.52
CA ALA A 54 -21.45 -2.25 -0.11
C ALA A 54 -20.37 -1.16 -0.08
N GLN A 55 -19.59 -1.08 1.00
CA GLN A 55 -18.46 -0.17 1.09
C GLN A 55 -17.34 -0.55 0.11
N VAL A 56 -16.98 -1.84 0.03
CA VAL A 56 -16.02 -2.34 -0.97
C VAL A 56 -16.50 -2.02 -2.39
N ALA A 57 -17.77 -2.24 -2.69
CA ALA A 57 -18.37 -1.91 -3.98
C ALA A 57 -18.34 -0.40 -4.28
N SER A 58 -18.42 0.47 -3.26
CA SER A 58 -18.33 1.93 -3.44
C SER A 58 -16.95 2.38 -3.97
N HIS A 59 -15.91 1.55 -3.86
CA HIS A 59 -14.60 1.81 -4.44
C HIS A 59 -14.51 1.45 -5.93
N VAL A 60 -15.55 0.86 -6.52
CA VAL A 60 -15.48 0.34 -7.88
C VAL A 60 -16.11 1.32 -8.87
N ASP A 61 -15.29 1.82 -9.78
CA ASP A 61 -15.71 2.57 -10.96
C ASP A 61 -15.83 1.62 -12.15
N MET A 62 -16.56 2.03 -13.18
CA MET A 62 -16.79 1.23 -14.37
C MET A 62 -16.38 2.03 -15.61
N ASP A 63 -15.42 1.53 -16.37
CA ASP A 63 -14.88 2.19 -17.58
C ASP A 63 -14.78 1.18 -18.72
N GLY A 64 -15.39 1.49 -19.87
CA GLY A 64 -15.34 0.63 -21.06
C GLY A 64 -15.86 -0.81 -20.84
N GLY A 65 -16.68 -1.06 -19.82
CA GLY A 65 -17.18 -2.39 -19.46
C GLY A 65 -16.30 -3.16 -18.48
N ALA A 66 -15.11 -2.68 -18.16
CA ALA A 66 -14.27 -3.20 -17.09
C ALA A 66 -14.58 -2.49 -15.76
N HIS A 67 -14.51 -3.23 -14.65
CA HIS A 67 -14.63 -2.68 -13.31
C HIS A 67 -13.23 -2.36 -12.78
N HIS A 68 -13.06 -1.20 -12.13
CA HIS A 68 -11.80 -0.75 -11.59
C HIS A 68 -11.97 -0.30 -10.14
N CYS A 69 -11.24 -0.91 -9.21
CA CYS A 69 -11.27 -0.50 -7.82
C CYS A 69 -10.26 0.61 -7.54
N ARG A 70 -10.75 1.82 -7.20
CA ARG A 70 -9.92 2.98 -6.85
C ARG A 70 -9.10 2.84 -5.56
N PHE A 71 -9.39 1.81 -4.76
CA PHE A 71 -8.65 1.50 -3.53
C PHE A 71 -7.47 0.55 -3.79
N CYS A 72 -7.72 -0.66 -4.30
CA CYS A 72 -6.67 -1.68 -4.51
C CYS A 72 -6.10 -1.70 -5.95
N SER A 73 -6.54 -0.76 -6.81
CA SER A 73 -6.16 -0.61 -8.22
C SER A 73 -6.40 -1.85 -9.09
N PHE A 74 -7.24 -2.78 -8.64
CA PHE A 74 -7.54 -4.00 -9.36
C PHE A 74 -8.57 -3.75 -10.45
N THR A 75 -8.32 -4.27 -11.64
CA THR A 75 -9.25 -4.26 -12.77
C THR A 75 -9.78 -5.66 -13.01
N PHE A 76 -11.09 -5.80 -13.13
CA PHE A 76 -11.77 -7.10 -13.15
C PHE A 76 -13.09 -7.04 -13.92
N ASP A 77 -13.63 -8.20 -14.33
CA ASP A 77 -14.99 -8.28 -14.87
C ASP A 77 -16.01 -8.49 -13.73
N GLY A 78 -16.77 -7.44 -13.41
CA GLY A 78 -17.83 -7.48 -12.39
C GLY A 78 -19.04 -8.35 -12.74
N ARG A 79 -19.03 -9.06 -13.87
CA ARG A 79 -20.03 -10.08 -14.24
C ARG A 79 -19.54 -11.49 -13.95
N LEU A 80 -18.23 -11.68 -13.75
CA LEU A 80 -17.62 -12.99 -13.49
C LEU A 80 -17.46 -13.19 -11.96
N PRO A 81 -18.13 -14.19 -11.35
CA PRO A 81 -18.01 -14.44 -9.92
C PRO A 81 -16.57 -14.69 -9.44
N ALA A 82 -15.73 -15.30 -10.28
CA ALA A 82 -14.32 -15.53 -9.98
C ALA A 82 -13.54 -14.21 -9.84
N ASP A 83 -13.80 -13.25 -10.72
CA ASP A 83 -13.18 -11.93 -10.73
C ASP A 83 -13.64 -11.07 -9.56
N ILE A 84 -14.93 -11.09 -9.24
CA ILE A 84 -15.49 -10.42 -8.05
C ILE A 84 -14.83 -10.98 -6.77
N LYS A 85 -14.65 -12.29 -6.71
CA LYS A 85 -13.96 -12.94 -5.58
C LYS A 85 -12.49 -12.52 -5.51
N ALA A 86 -11.77 -12.55 -6.62
CA ALA A 86 -10.37 -12.10 -6.68
C ALA A 86 -10.21 -10.62 -6.28
N HIS A 87 -11.12 -9.75 -6.71
CA HIS A 87 -11.18 -8.37 -6.25
C HIS A 87 -11.34 -8.30 -4.73
N SER A 88 -12.32 -9.02 -4.18
CA SER A 88 -12.61 -9.00 -2.75
C SER A 88 -11.42 -9.49 -1.91
N GLU A 89 -10.76 -10.56 -2.33
CA GLU A 89 -9.55 -11.09 -1.68
C GLU A 89 -8.38 -10.11 -1.74
N ARG A 90 -8.13 -9.51 -2.90
CA ARG A 90 -7.09 -8.48 -3.04
C ARG A 90 -7.41 -7.24 -2.21
N HIS A 91 -8.66 -6.79 -2.19
CA HIS A 91 -9.09 -5.63 -1.41
C HIS A 91 -8.80 -5.81 0.08
N GLN A 92 -9.11 -7.00 0.62
CA GLN A 92 -8.82 -7.34 2.02
C GLN A 92 -7.32 -7.27 2.33
N LEU A 93 -6.45 -7.80 1.46
CA LEU A 93 -4.99 -7.70 1.63
C LEU A 93 -4.52 -6.24 1.68
N PHE A 94 -5.11 -5.38 0.85
CA PHE A 94 -4.79 -3.96 0.82
C PHE A 94 -5.29 -3.20 2.06
N GLU A 95 -6.47 -3.53 2.59
CA GLU A 95 -6.95 -2.96 3.86
C GLU A 95 -6.07 -3.40 5.04
N GLU A 96 -5.69 -4.68 5.12
CA GLU A 96 -4.78 -5.19 6.15
C GLU A 96 -3.39 -4.53 6.06
N ALA A 97 -2.89 -4.37 4.84
CA ALA A 97 -1.64 -3.65 4.59
C ALA A 97 -1.76 -2.19 4.99
N GLN A 98 -2.83 -1.48 4.63
CA GLN A 98 -3.05 -0.08 5.00
C GLN A 98 -3.08 0.11 6.52
N ALA A 99 -3.80 -0.75 7.24
CA ALA A 99 -3.88 -0.70 8.69
C ALA A 99 -2.50 -0.84 9.37
N THR A 100 -1.57 -1.56 8.73
CA THR A 100 -0.22 -1.78 9.25
C THR A 100 0.78 -0.70 8.78
N LEU A 101 0.68 -0.29 7.52
CA LEU A 101 1.64 0.60 6.86
C LEU A 101 1.30 2.08 7.04
N GLY A 102 0.04 2.40 7.33
CA GLY A 102 -0.49 3.76 7.33
C GLY A 102 -0.75 4.32 5.93
N PHE A 103 -0.62 3.50 4.89
CA PHE A 103 -0.81 3.91 3.50
C PHE A 103 -1.20 2.75 2.59
N VAL A 104 -1.76 3.10 1.42
CA VAL A 104 -2.00 2.18 0.31
C VAL A 104 -0.93 2.40 -0.77
N PRO A 105 -0.37 1.33 -1.40
CA PRO A 105 0.54 1.49 -2.52
C PRO A 105 -0.07 2.29 -3.67
N MET A 106 0.73 3.14 -4.29
CA MET A 106 0.30 4.06 -5.34
C MET A 106 -0.19 3.32 -6.60
N PRO A 107 -1.35 3.69 -7.17
CA PRO A 107 -1.86 3.13 -8.43
C PRO A 107 -0.86 3.28 -9.59
N TYR A 108 -0.94 2.39 -10.58
CA TYR A 108 -0.03 2.38 -11.74
C TYR A 108 0.08 3.76 -12.43
N LYS A 109 -1.06 4.40 -12.75
CA LYS A 109 -1.08 5.68 -13.46
C LYS A 109 -0.37 6.79 -12.67
N GLU A 110 -0.65 6.88 -11.38
CA GLU A 110 -0.03 7.87 -10.49
C GLU A 110 1.47 7.59 -10.33
N ARG A 111 1.86 6.31 -10.19
CA ARG A 111 3.25 5.89 -10.08
C ARG A 111 4.08 6.23 -11.31
N GLU A 112 3.54 6.00 -12.52
CA GLU A 112 4.25 6.35 -13.75
C GLU A 112 4.32 7.88 -13.95
N GLN A 113 3.31 8.63 -13.50
CA GLN A 113 3.37 10.09 -13.48
C GLN A 113 4.51 10.59 -12.57
N VAL A 114 4.57 10.11 -11.32
CA VAL A 114 5.63 10.45 -10.36
C VAL A 114 7.00 10.10 -10.92
N LYS A 115 7.12 8.92 -11.55
CA LYS A 115 8.37 8.45 -12.16
C LYS A 115 8.82 9.36 -13.31
N ARG A 116 7.90 9.74 -14.19
CA ARG A 116 8.18 10.64 -15.32
C ARG A 116 8.66 12.00 -14.82
N THR A 117 7.91 12.63 -13.93
CA THR A 117 8.31 13.90 -13.30
C THR A 117 9.67 13.78 -12.62
N GLY A 118 9.94 12.65 -11.95
CA GLY A 118 11.23 12.35 -11.33
C GLY A 118 12.40 12.34 -12.31
N TYR A 119 12.24 11.71 -13.48
CA TYR A 119 13.27 11.73 -14.53
C TYR A 119 13.53 13.14 -15.07
N ASP A 120 12.50 13.96 -15.23
CA ASP A 120 12.66 15.34 -15.69
C ASP A 120 13.42 16.18 -14.65
N TRP A 121 13.06 16.06 -13.37
CA TRP A 121 13.77 16.74 -12.27
C TRP A 121 15.22 16.31 -12.10
N MET A 122 15.55 15.03 -12.35
CA MET A 122 16.94 14.55 -12.29
C MET A 122 17.84 15.20 -13.34
N ARG A 123 17.29 15.76 -14.42
CA ARG A 123 18.04 16.50 -15.44
C ARG A 123 18.27 17.97 -15.08
N SER A 124 17.65 18.46 -14.00
CA SER A 124 17.82 19.83 -13.53
C SER A 124 19.29 20.12 -13.17
N PRO A 125 19.79 21.35 -13.41
CA PRO A 125 21.10 21.76 -12.90
C PRO A 125 21.11 21.97 -11.37
N ASP A 126 19.95 22.14 -10.74
CA ASP A 126 19.83 22.36 -9.30
C ASP A 126 19.97 21.04 -8.50
N PRO A 127 20.96 20.92 -7.59
CA PRO A 127 21.15 19.71 -6.79
C PRO A 127 19.96 19.31 -5.93
N GLY A 128 19.15 20.28 -5.46
CA GLY A 128 17.95 20.02 -4.67
C GLY A 128 16.86 19.34 -5.50
N THR A 129 16.61 19.86 -6.70
CA THR A 129 15.68 19.30 -7.68
C THR A 129 16.16 17.93 -8.16
N GLN A 130 17.47 17.75 -8.40
CA GLN A 130 18.03 16.43 -8.70
C GLN A 130 17.76 15.40 -7.60
N ARG A 131 17.92 15.79 -6.33
CA ARG A 131 17.61 14.95 -5.17
C ARG A 131 16.12 14.56 -5.17
N GLN A 132 15.23 15.53 -5.37
CA GLN A 132 13.79 15.25 -5.45
C GLN A 132 13.45 14.31 -6.61
N GLY A 133 14.06 14.52 -7.78
CA GLY A 133 13.87 13.67 -8.95
C GLY A 133 14.28 12.22 -8.69
N ALA A 134 15.45 11.99 -8.10
CA ALA A 134 15.92 10.65 -7.77
C ALA A 134 15.02 9.97 -6.74
N LEU A 135 14.57 10.69 -5.71
CA LEU A 135 13.62 10.17 -4.73
C LEU A 135 12.27 9.83 -5.35
N ALA A 136 11.78 10.62 -6.31
CA ALA A 136 10.53 10.32 -7.03
C ALA A 136 10.64 9.03 -7.86
N VAL A 137 11.74 8.82 -8.58
CA VAL A 137 11.94 7.57 -9.33
C VAL A 137 12.09 6.37 -8.39
N LEU A 138 12.88 6.50 -7.32
CA LEU A 138 13.03 5.45 -6.30
C LEU A 138 11.71 5.15 -5.57
N LEU A 139 10.89 6.17 -5.30
CA LEU A 139 9.55 6.02 -4.75
C LEU A 139 8.69 5.18 -5.68
N SER A 140 8.65 5.49 -6.98
CA SER A 140 7.86 4.69 -7.93
C SER A 140 8.29 3.22 -7.94
N HIS A 141 9.58 2.93 -7.84
CA HIS A 141 10.07 1.55 -7.71
C HIS A 141 9.66 0.89 -6.39
N PHE A 142 9.76 1.62 -5.28
CA PHE A 142 9.28 1.17 -3.97
C PHE A 142 7.78 0.84 -4.00
N GLU A 143 6.94 1.72 -4.57
CA GLU A 143 5.49 1.53 -4.64
C GLU A 143 5.14 0.25 -5.40
N ARG A 144 5.78 0.00 -6.55
CA ARG A 144 5.60 -1.24 -7.33
C ARG A 144 6.05 -2.47 -6.55
N SER A 145 7.19 -2.38 -5.87
CA SER A 145 7.73 -3.46 -5.05
C SER A 145 6.80 -3.77 -3.86
N MET A 146 6.27 -2.74 -3.21
CA MET A 146 5.32 -2.87 -2.10
C MET A 146 3.98 -3.43 -2.58
N GLU A 147 3.44 -2.98 -3.72
CA GLU A 147 2.22 -3.52 -4.34
C GLU A 147 2.32 -5.04 -4.49
N ARG A 148 3.41 -5.53 -5.09
CA ARG A 148 3.68 -6.97 -5.23
C ARG A 148 3.86 -7.70 -3.91
N ALA A 149 4.40 -7.02 -2.90
CA ALA A 149 4.51 -7.59 -1.56
C ALA A 149 3.13 -7.67 -0.88
N VAL A 150 2.23 -6.71 -1.10
CA VAL A 150 0.84 -6.77 -0.62
C VAL A 150 0.09 -7.92 -1.29
N ASP A 151 0.17 -8.02 -2.62
CA ASP A 151 -0.43 -9.11 -3.39
C ASP A 151 0.03 -10.49 -2.94
N GLY A 152 1.31 -10.61 -2.60
CA GLY A 152 1.88 -11.86 -2.10
C GLY A 152 1.63 -12.13 -0.62
N GLY A 153 0.93 -11.27 0.12
CA GLY A 153 0.74 -11.43 1.57
C GLY A 153 2.01 -11.19 2.41
N ARG A 154 3.00 -10.49 1.86
CA ARG A 154 4.37 -10.35 2.39
C ARG A 154 4.75 -8.91 2.75
N TRP A 155 3.82 -7.97 2.80
CA TRP A 155 4.10 -6.57 3.13
C TRP A 155 4.80 -6.38 4.48
N HIS A 156 4.54 -7.26 5.45
CA HIS A 156 5.18 -7.28 6.77
C HIS A 156 6.69 -7.59 6.72
N LYS A 157 7.18 -8.17 5.61
CA LYS A 157 8.61 -8.44 5.36
C LYS A 157 9.25 -7.41 4.44
N HIS A 158 8.48 -6.46 3.92
CA HIS A 158 8.99 -5.39 3.08
C HIS A 158 9.50 -4.25 3.98
N PRO A 159 10.65 -3.62 3.67
CA PRO A 159 11.12 -2.43 4.39
C PRO A 159 10.15 -1.26 4.20
N TYR A 160 10.19 -0.28 5.11
CA TYR A 160 9.59 1.02 4.81
C TYR A 160 10.44 1.79 3.79
N PHE A 161 9.90 2.86 3.21
CA PHE A 161 10.55 3.56 2.10
C PHE A 161 11.95 4.07 2.45
N VAL A 162 12.13 4.69 3.63
CA VAL A 162 13.45 5.18 4.06
C VAL A 162 14.47 4.06 4.21
N GLU A 163 14.07 2.90 4.74
CA GLU A 163 14.94 1.72 4.85
C GLU A 163 15.24 1.13 3.47
N TYR A 164 14.24 1.09 2.59
CA TYR A 164 14.37 0.58 1.22
C TYR A 164 15.42 1.35 0.41
N LEU A 165 15.53 2.67 0.60
CA LEU A 165 16.51 3.51 -0.11
C LEU A 165 17.95 3.00 0.08
N ALA A 166 18.33 2.65 1.30
CA ALA A 166 19.68 2.14 1.59
C ALA A 166 20.01 0.85 0.81
N TYR A 167 19.01 0.00 0.54
CA TYR A 167 19.18 -1.23 -0.22
C TYR A 167 19.07 -1.04 -1.73
N ALA A 168 18.30 -0.05 -2.18
CA ALA A 168 18.03 0.19 -3.59
C ALA A 168 19.12 1.03 -4.27
N LEU A 169 19.69 2.01 -3.57
CA LEU A 169 20.67 2.95 -4.13
C LEU A 169 21.87 2.28 -4.83
N PRO A 170 22.49 1.22 -4.28
CA PRO A 170 23.66 0.58 -4.91
C PRO A 170 23.36 0.00 -6.29
N GLY A 171 22.15 -0.56 -6.47
CA GLY A 171 21.69 -1.15 -7.72
C GLY A 171 20.96 -0.19 -8.65
N ALA A 172 20.69 1.05 -8.21
CA ALA A 172 19.87 2.03 -8.93
C ALA A 172 20.63 2.72 -10.07
N GLY A 173 21.12 1.96 -11.07
CA GLY A 173 21.91 2.50 -12.19
C GLY A 173 21.18 3.52 -13.07
N PHE A 174 19.87 3.68 -12.93
CA PHE A 174 19.07 4.73 -13.56
C PHE A 174 19.20 6.10 -12.88
N VAL A 175 19.83 6.17 -11.70
CA VAL A 175 20.16 7.43 -11.01
C VAL A 175 21.64 7.72 -11.27
N PRO A 176 22.00 8.95 -11.73
CA PRO A 176 23.40 9.34 -11.92
C PRO A 176 24.25 9.14 -10.66
N GLU A 177 25.48 8.64 -10.84
CA GLU A 177 26.36 8.25 -9.73
C GLU A 177 26.57 9.35 -8.69
N SER A 178 26.78 10.59 -9.13
CA SER A 178 26.97 11.73 -8.24
C SER A 178 25.74 12.01 -7.36
N ILE A 179 24.53 11.71 -7.84
CA ILE A 179 23.28 11.84 -7.07
C ILE A 179 23.16 10.65 -6.11
N ARG A 180 23.46 9.43 -6.57
CA ARG A 180 23.44 8.22 -5.71
C ARG A 180 24.36 8.37 -4.51
N GLN A 181 25.58 8.86 -4.71
CA GLN A 181 26.54 9.08 -3.62
C GLN A 181 26.04 10.10 -2.59
N ARG A 182 25.35 11.16 -3.03
CA ARG A 182 24.73 12.13 -2.09
C ARG A 182 23.60 11.49 -1.29
N LEU A 183 22.74 10.71 -1.95
CA LEU A 183 21.64 10.00 -1.29
C LEU A 183 22.15 8.90 -0.35
N ALA A 184 23.22 8.19 -0.70
CA ALA A 184 23.82 7.16 0.15
C ALA A 184 24.41 7.75 1.44
N LYS A 185 24.93 8.98 1.40
CA LYS A 185 25.33 9.71 2.62
C LYS A 185 24.15 10.08 3.51
N GLU A 186 22.97 10.29 2.92
CA GLU A 186 21.76 10.70 3.63
C GLU A 186 21.01 9.49 4.23
N PHE A 187 20.82 8.44 3.45
CA PHE A 187 19.99 7.28 3.81
C PHE A 187 20.80 6.02 4.17
N GLY A 188 22.11 6.06 3.99
CA GLY A 188 23.00 4.92 4.13
C GLY A 188 23.10 4.07 2.86
N ASP A 189 23.95 3.05 2.94
CA ASP A 189 24.23 2.10 1.87
C ASP A 189 24.28 0.67 2.43
N LYS A 190 23.45 -0.22 1.89
CA LYS A 190 23.36 -1.64 2.26
C LYS A 190 23.28 -2.51 1.00
N PRO A 191 24.41 -2.80 0.35
CA PRO A 191 24.42 -3.56 -0.91
C PRO A 191 24.09 -5.04 -0.67
N GLY A 192 23.70 -5.74 -1.74
CA GLY A 192 23.62 -7.21 -1.77
C GLY A 192 22.27 -7.83 -1.42
N VAL A 193 21.27 -7.05 -1.01
CA VAL A 193 19.91 -7.58 -0.78
C VAL A 193 19.07 -7.52 -2.06
N ILE A 194 19.01 -6.37 -2.71
CA ILE A 194 18.35 -6.24 -4.02
C ILE A 194 19.38 -6.62 -5.08
N LEU A 195 19.04 -7.59 -5.94
CA LEU A 195 19.91 -8.04 -7.03
C LEU A 195 20.26 -6.86 -7.96
N ALA A 196 21.48 -6.85 -8.48
CA ALA A 196 21.92 -5.84 -9.43
C ALA A 196 20.95 -5.74 -10.63
N GLY A 197 20.54 -4.53 -10.97
CA GLY A 197 19.54 -4.28 -12.02
C GLY A 197 18.08 -4.50 -11.61
N SER A 198 17.83 -5.10 -10.44
CA SER A 198 16.49 -5.18 -9.85
C SER A 198 16.21 -3.96 -8.98
N THR A 199 14.92 -3.70 -8.79
CA THR A 199 14.39 -2.74 -7.82
C THR A 199 13.33 -3.37 -6.91
N ASP A 200 12.99 -4.63 -7.14
CA ASP A 200 11.96 -5.29 -6.34
C ASP A 200 12.59 -5.91 -5.09
N TRP A 201 11.92 -5.73 -3.95
CA TRP A 201 12.31 -6.39 -2.71
C TRP A 201 12.15 -7.91 -2.86
N PRO A 202 13.23 -8.70 -2.66
CA PRO A 202 13.18 -10.13 -2.90
C PRO A 202 12.16 -10.83 -2.01
N SER A 203 11.46 -11.83 -2.56
CA SER A 203 10.44 -12.55 -1.79
C SER A 203 11.00 -13.40 -0.66
N GLN A 204 12.25 -13.83 -0.81
CA GLN A 204 13.01 -14.65 0.13
C GLN A 204 14.12 -13.85 0.81
N ALA A 205 14.02 -12.52 0.87
CA ALA A 205 15.03 -11.71 1.52
C ALA A 205 15.22 -12.16 2.98
N ALA A 206 16.42 -12.65 3.31
CA ALA A 206 16.81 -13.00 4.67
C ALA A 206 17.20 -11.76 5.51
N ALA A 207 17.28 -10.58 4.87
CA ALA A 207 17.63 -9.33 5.51
C ALA A 207 16.58 -8.97 6.58
N LYS A 208 17.06 -8.73 7.81
CA LYS A 208 16.22 -8.26 8.91
C LYS A 208 15.90 -6.79 8.69
N VAL A 209 14.65 -6.50 8.31
CA VAL A 209 14.12 -5.13 8.27
C VAL A 209 13.77 -4.68 9.70
N SER A 210 14.16 -3.46 10.06
CA SER A 210 13.99 -2.96 11.43
C SER A 210 12.54 -2.55 11.68
N ARG A 211 11.90 -1.94 10.67
CA ARG A 211 10.52 -1.47 10.71
C ARG A 211 10.20 -0.67 11.98
N SER A 212 11.10 0.21 12.38
CA SER A 212 10.88 1.05 13.57
C SER A 212 9.68 1.99 13.35
N ALA A 213 9.02 2.41 14.44
CA ALA A 213 7.94 3.39 14.36
C ALA A 213 8.41 4.74 13.79
N SER A 214 9.67 5.10 14.04
CA SER A 214 10.31 6.29 13.46
C SER A 214 10.43 6.17 11.94
N ASP A 215 10.88 5.02 11.44
CA ASP A 215 11.04 4.78 9.99
C ASP A 215 9.68 4.71 9.29
N ALA A 216 8.66 4.15 9.95
CA ALA A 216 7.29 4.17 9.45
C ALA A 216 6.81 5.61 9.24
N ALA A 217 6.90 6.45 10.28
CA ALA A 217 6.47 7.83 10.23
C ALA A 217 7.29 8.67 9.23
N ALA A 218 8.61 8.48 9.17
CA ALA A 218 9.48 9.14 8.20
C ALA A 218 9.15 8.73 6.76
N SER A 219 8.84 7.46 6.55
CA SER A 219 8.46 6.95 5.23
C SER A 219 7.13 7.51 4.76
N VAL A 220 6.11 7.57 5.62
CA VAL A 220 4.83 8.21 5.26
C VAL A 220 5.05 9.66 4.83
N ARG A 221 5.75 10.45 5.66
CA ARG A 221 6.04 11.87 5.34
C ARG A 221 6.82 12.04 4.05
N LEU A 222 7.87 11.23 3.83
CA LEU A 222 8.70 11.34 2.64
C LEU A 222 7.92 10.94 1.38
N ARG A 223 7.12 9.87 1.44
CA ARG A 223 6.25 9.42 0.34
C ARG A 223 5.23 10.49 -0.04
N GLU A 224 4.57 11.07 0.96
CA GLU A 224 3.58 12.14 0.74
C GLU A 224 4.23 13.39 0.15
N SER A 225 5.35 13.84 0.72
CA SER A 225 6.06 15.02 0.23
C SER A 225 6.53 14.87 -1.22
N VAL A 226 7.13 13.73 -1.57
CA VAL A 226 7.64 13.48 -2.92
C VAL A 226 6.50 13.30 -3.92
N SER A 227 5.47 12.53 -3.57
CA SER A 227 4.33 12.30 -4.47
C SER A 227 3.51 13.56 -4.70
N GLN A 228 3.27 14.36 -3.66
CA GLN A 228 2.54 15.62 -3.78
C GLN A 228 3.30 16.64 -4.63
N ALA A 229 4.60 16.79 -4.41
CA ALA A 229 5.42 17.68 -5.24
C ALA A 229 5.36 17.27 -6.72
N ALA A 230 5.44 15.97 -7.00
CA ALA A 230 5.42 15.45 -8.37
C ALA A 230 4.05 15.65 -9.04
N LYS A 231 2.95 15.49 -8.30
CA LYS A 231 1.58 15.79 -8.75
C LYS A 231 1.42 17.27 -9.09
N THR A 232 1.82 18.15 -8.18
CA THR A 232 1.72 19.60 -8.40
C THR A 232 2.51 20.06 -9.62
N ALA A 233 3.71 19.51 -9.85
CA ALA A 233 4.47 19.80 -11.06
C ALA A 233 3.81 19.26 -12.34
N ALA A 234 3.20 18.07 -12.28
CA ALA A 234 2.48 17.49 -13.40
C ALA A 234 1.26 18.33 -13.80
N GLU A 235 0.51 18.84 -12.82
CA GLU A 235 -0.64 19.71 -13.04
C GLU A 235 -0.22 21.08 -13.61
N GLY A 236 0.88 21.64 -13.11
CA GLY A 236 1.44 22.90 -13.62
C GLY A 236 1.90 22.82 -15.08
N LEU A 237 2.35 21.64 -15.54
CA LEU A 237 2.70 21.39 -16.95
C LEU A 237 1.50 21.24 -17.87
N ILE A 238 0.31 20.93 -17.35
CA ILE A 238 -0.92 20.83 -18.14
C ILE A 238 -1.56 22.22 -18.34
N ALA A 239 -1.29 23.16 -17.43
CA ALA A 239 -1.83 24.52 -17.45
C ALA A 239 -0.98 25.54 -18.24
N ALA A 240 0.23 25.16 -18.69
CA ALA A 240 1.19 25.99 -19.41
C ALA A 240 1.25 25.62 -20.90
#